data_AF-A0A7V9UV30-F1
#
_entry.id   AF-A0A7V9UV30-F1
#
_cell.length_a   1.000
_cell.length_b   1.000
_cell.length_c   1.000
_cell.angle_alpha   90.00
_cell.angle_beta   90.00
_cell.angle_gamma   90.00
#
_symmetry.space_group_name_H-M   'P 1'
#
loop_
_entity.id
_entity.type
_entity.pdbx_description
1 polymer ?
#
loop_
_entity_poly.entity_id
_entity_poly.type
_entity_poly.pdbx_seq_one_letter_code
_entity_poly.pdbx_strand_id
1 'polypeptide(L)'
;MKKPIGSKNIPSKFITKLPNEFKVPTDAVGQRMLKEYGAMFVARGGAIPPNTVIFKDEAEVSSYQSGLAKASANLGGFKIEL
;
A
#
# COMPACT_ATOMS: atom_id res chain seq x y z
N MET A 1 0.48 -44.33 9.05
CA MET A 1 -0.29 -43.42 9.94
C MET A 1 -0.18 -42.00 9.39
N LYS A 2 -1.30 -41.34 9.07
CA LYS A 2 -1.33 -39.96 8.55
C LYS A 2 -1.21 -38.98 9.73
N LYS A 3 -0.27 -38.03 9.68
CA LYS A 3 -0.25 -36.85 10.57
C LYS A 3 -1.27 -35.83 10.05
N PRO A 4 -2.13 -35.24 10.89
CA PRO A 4 -2.94 -34.10 10.49
C PRO A 4 -2.06 -32.86 10.63
N ILE A 5 -1.78 -32.17 9.53
CA ILE A 5 -1.17 -30.83 9.59
C ILE A 5 -2.26 -29.89 9.11
N GLY A 6 -3.00 -29.32 10.07
CA GLY A 6 -3.67 -28.06 9.82
C GLY A 6 -2.60 -27.03 9.48
N SER A 7 -2.46 -26.69 8.21
CA SER A 7 -1.67 -25.53 7.81
C SER A 7 -2.40 -24.30 8.34
N LYS A 8 -2.07 -23.88 9.55
CA LYS A 8 -2.33 -22.49 9.93
C LYS A 8 -1.61 -21.67 8.86
N ASN A 9 -2.37 -21.00 7.99
CA ASN A 9 -1.85 -20.05 7.02
C ASN A 9 -1.22 -18.93 7.84
N ILE A 10 0.04 -19.10 8.23
CA ILE A 10 0.83 -18.04 8.85
C ILE A 10 0.92 -16.97 7.76
N PRO A 11 0.32 -15.78 7.95
CA PRO A 11 0.44 -14.71 6.99
C PRO A 11 1.94 -14.45 6.80
N SER A 12 2.38 -14.28 5.55
CA SER A 12 3.78 -14.00 5.31
C SER A 12 4.20 -12.77 6.14
N LYS A 13 5.46 -12.73 6.62
CA LYS A 13 6.01 -11.58 7.37
C LYS A 13 5.81 -10.24 6.65
N PHE A 14 5.56 -10.27 5.34
CA PHE A 14 5.21 -9.12 4.53
C PHE A 14 3.79 -8.59 4.82
N ILE A 15 2.77 -9.46 4.85
CA ILE A 15 1.38 -9.04 5.07
C ILE A 15 1.20 -8.35 6.43
N THR A 16 1.93 -8.79 7.45
CA THR A 16 1.89 -8.17 8.79
C THR A 16 2.55 -6.80 8.87
N LYS A 17 3.19 -6.35 7.79
CA LYS A 17 3.83 -5.03 7.67
C LYS A 17 3.07 -4.08 6.75
N LEU A 18 1.95 -4.51 6.17
CA LEU A 18 1.08 -3.63 5.40
C LEU A 18 0.41 -2.59 6.32
N PRO A 19 -0.11 -1.49 5.76
CA PRO A 19 -0.90 -0.51 6.50
C PRO A 19 -2.05 -1.17 7.26
N ASN A 20 -2.48 -0.56 8.37
CA ASN A 20 -3.70 -1.01 9.04
C ASN A 20 -4.87 -0.88 8.05
N GLU A 21 -5.79 -1.84 8.10
CA GLU A 21 -6.96 -1.88 7.22
C GLU A 21 -6.60 -1.96 5.72
N PHE A 22 -5.40 -2.43 5.37
CA PHE A 22 -5.02 -2.64 3.99
C PHE A 22 -5.95 -3.64 3.29
N LYS A 23 -6.54 -3.21 2.19
CA LYS A 23 -7.43 -4.01 1.33
C LYS A 23 -6.59 -4.96 0.50
N VAL A 24 -6.36 -6.17 1.01
CA VAL A 24 -5.64 -7.22 0.27
C VAL A 24 -6.47 -7.62 -0.96
N PRO A 25 -5.92 -7.48 -2.18
CA PRO A 25 -6.66 -7.78 -3.40
C PRO A 25 -6.93 -9.28 -3.55
N THR A 26 -8.12 -9.62 -4.02
CA THR A 26 -8.55 -11.01 -4.27
C THR A 26 -8.39 -11.43 -5.72
N ASP A 27 -8.25 -10.49 -6.65
CA ASP A 27 -8.07 -10.73 -8.07
C ASP A 27 -6.59 -10.88 -8.45
N ALA A 28 -6.32 -11.56 -9.57
CA ALA A 28 -4.97 -11.89 -10.01
C ALA A 28 -4.12 -10.64 -10.33
N VAL A 29 -4.74 -9.58 -10.84
CA VAL A 29 -4.03 -8.34 -11.20
C VAL A 29 -3.60 -7.62 -9.93
N GLY A 30 -4.50 -7.44 -8.98
CA GLY A 30 -4.18 -6.85 -7.68
C GLY A 30 -3.12 -7.64 -6.92
N GLN A 31 -3.19 -8.98 -6.94
CA GLN A 31 -2.15 -9.81 -6.33
C GLN A 31 -0.79 -9.63 -7.00
N ARG A 32 -0.76 -9.50 -8.34
CA ARG A 32 0.49 -9.23 -9.07
C ARG A 32 1.06 -7.86 -8.71
N MET A 33 0.23 -6.83 -8.69
CA MET A 33 0.64 -5.48 -8.30
C MET A 33 1.16 -5.43 -6.87
N LEU A 34 0.49 -6.10 -5.93
CA LEU A 34 0.97 -6.20 -4.54
C LEU A 34 2.32 -6.94 -4.47
N LYS A 35 2.53 -7.97 -5.28
CA LYS A 35 3.80 -8.70 -5.31
C LYS A 35 4.96 -7.85 -5.83
N GLU A 36 4.73 -7.01 -6.83
CA GLU A 36 5.78 -6.20 -7.47
C GLU A 36 6.04 -4.88 -6.74
N TYR A 37 4.99 -4.20 -6.30
CA TYR A 37 5.07 -2.85 -5.74
C TYR A 37 4.83 -2.81 -4.22
N GLY A 38 4.46 -3.94 -3.60
CA GLY A 38 4.12 -4.04 -2.19
C GLY A 38 5.20 -3.54 -1.23
N ALA A 39 6.47 -3.58 -1.64
CA ALA A 39 7.58 -3.06 -0.85
C ALA A 39 7.41 -1.57 -0.51
N MET A 40 6.77 -0.77 -1.37
CA MET A 40 6.51 0.66 -1.12
C MET A 40 5.60 0.87 0.10
N PHE A 41 4.70 -0.08 0.38
CA PHE A 41 3.79 -0.03 1.52
C PHE A 41 4.45 -0.45 2.84
N VAL A 42 5.68 -0.96 2.80
CA VAL A 42 6.44 -1.36 3.98
C VAL A 42 7.56 -0.36 4.27
N ALA A 43 8.28 0.10 3.23
CA ALA A 43 9.41 1.03 3.34
C ALA A 43 8.95 2.51 3.23
N ARG A 44 8.07 2.92 4.14
CA ARG A 44 7.31 4.19 3.99
C ARG A 44 8.13 5.45 4.30
N GLY A 45 9.22 5.35 5.07
CA GLY A 45 10.03 6.52 5.46
C GLY A 45 9.26 7.65 6.14
N GLY A 46 8.08 7.39 6.71
CA GLY A 46 7.18 8.40 7.28
C GLY A 46 6.03 8.85 6.35
N ALA A 47 6.02 8.45 5.08
CA ALA A 47 4.89 8.67 4.19
C ALA A 47 3.64 7.91 4.66
N ILE A 48 2.48 8.51 4.44
CA ILE A 48 1.17 7.86 4.64
C ILE A 48 0.82 7.21 3.30
N PRO A 49 0.90 5.88 3.15
CA PRO A 49 0.47 5.21 1.93
C PRO A 49 -1.05 4.99 1.92
N PRO A 50 -1.67 4.80 0.74
CA PRO A 50 -3.05 4.38 0.69
C PRO A 50 -3.22 2.97 1.28
N ASN A 51 -4.44 2.65 1.70
CA ASN A 51 -4.78 1.32 2.19
C ASN A 51 -5.12 0.33 1.06
N THR A 52 -4.75 0.62 -0.18
CA THR A 52 -4.94 -0.25 -1.35
C THR A 52 -3.75 -0.13 -2.29
N VAL A 53 -3.48 -1.19 -3.07
CA VAL A 53 -2.47 -1.19 -4.14
C VAL A 53 -3.03 -0.69 -5.48
N ILE A 54 -4.35 -0.82 -5.67
CA ILE A 54 -5.05 -0.36 -6.88
C ILE A 54 -6.26 0.46 -6.42
N PHE A 55 -6.35 1.68 -6.92
CA PHE A 55 -7.57 2.48 -6.83
C PHE A 55 -8.55 2.01 -7.90
N LYS A 56 -9.85 2.00 -7.57
CA LYS A 56 -10.89 1.58 -8.49
C LYS A 56 -10.99 2.51 -9.70
N ASP A 57 -10.88 3.81 -9.45
CA ASP A 57 -11.11 4.86 -10.43
C ASP A 57 -10.40 6.16 -10.02
N GLU A 58 -10.45 7.14 -10.91
CA GLU A 58 -9.86 8.47 -10.71
C GLU A 58 -10.49 9.23 -9.54
N ALA A 59 -11.77 8.98 -9.24
CA ALA A 59 -12.44 9.63 -8.12
C ALA A 59 -11.85 9.17 -6.77
N GLU A 60 -11.56 7.87 -6.63
CA GLU A 60 -10.89 7.35 -5.43
C GLU A 60 -9.46 7.91 -5.29
N VAL A 61 -8.73 8.06 -6.40
CA VAL A 61 -7.40 8.70 -6.42
C VAL A 61 -7.49 10.14 -5.92
N SER A 62 -8.40 10.93 -6.48
CA SER A 62 -8.59 12.34 -6.12
C SER A 62 -9.02 12.50 -4.66
N SER A 63 -9.93 11.66 -4.19
CA SER A 63 -10.37 11.65 -2.79
C SER A 63 -9.22 11.34 -1.83
N TYR A 64 -8.34 10.40 -2.19
CA TYR A 64 -7.16 10.10 -1.38
C TYR A 64 -6.17 11.28 -1.36
N GLN A 65 -5.79 11.79 -2.53
CA GLN A 65 -4.79 12.86 -2.66
C GLN A 65 -5.22 14.19 -2.03
N SER A 66 -6.51 14.51 -2.07
CA SER A 66 -7.06 15.72 -1.42
C SER A 66 -7.06 15.64 0.10
N GLY A 67 -7.07 14.42 0.66
CA GLY A 67 -6.99 14.19 2.10
C GLY A 67 -5.57 14.23 2.68
N LEU A 68 -4.53 14.32 1.84
CA LEU A 68 -3.14 14.35 2.30
C LEU A 68 -2.70 15.77 2.68
N ALA A 69 -1.98 15.88 3.79
CA ALA A 69 -1.28 17.11 4.13
C ALA A 69 -0.13 17.33 3.14
N LYS A 70 -0.17 18.46 2.43
CA LYS A 70 0.85 18.82 1.46
C LYS A 70 1.83 19.83 2.04
N ALA A 71 3.11 19.67 1.76
CA ALA A 71 4.14 20.62 2.12
C ALA A 71 4.68 21.28 0.86
N SER A 72 4.91 22.60 0.90
CA SER A 72 5.52 23.33 -0.20
C SER A 72 6.82 23.99 0.24
N ALA A 73 7.86 23.90 -0.59
CA ALA A 73 9.14 24.56 -0.34
C ALA A 73 9.70 25.19 -1.63
N ASN A 74 10.39 26.32 -1.50
CA ASN A 74 11.12 26.94 -2.60
C ASN A 74 12.57 26.47 -2.58
N LEU A 75 13.01 25.80 -3.64
CA LEU A 75 14.37 25.27 -3.80
C LEU A 75 14.93 25.76 -5.14
N GLY A 76 15.99 26.59 -5.08
CA GLY A 76 16.64 27.13 -6.29
C GLY A 76 15.72 27.96 -7.20
N GLY A 77 14.69 28.61 -6.64
CA GLY A 77 13.69 29.38 -7.39
C GLY A 77 12.50 28.56 -7.91
N PHE A 78 12.50 27.24 -7.72
CA PHE A 78 11.37 26.38 -8.06
C PHE A 78 10.53 26.09 -6.82
N LYS A 79 9.19 26.18 -6.98
CA LYS A 79 8.25 25.71 -5.96
C LYS A 79 8.08 24.21 -6.10
N ILE A 80 8.45 23.46 -5.07
CA ILE A 80 8.23 22.02 -4.96
C ILE A 80 7.07 21.79 -4.00
N GLU A 81 6.17 20.87 -4.33
CA GLU A 81 5.06 20.41 -3.49
C GLU A 81 5.18 18.90 -3.28
N LEU A 82 5.02 18.46 -2.04
CA LEU A 82 5.09 17.07 -1.58
C LEU A 82 3.82 16.70 -0.83
#